data_AF-A0A924V9P4-F1
#
_entry.id   AF-A0A924V9P4-F1
#
_cell.length_a   1.000
_cell.length_b   1.000
_cell.length_c   1.000
_cell.angle_alpha   90.00
_cell.angle_beta   90.00
_cell.angle_gamma   90.00
#
_symmetry.space_group_name_H-M   'P 1'
#
loop_
_entity.id
_entity.type
_entity.pdbx_description
1 polymer ?
#
loop_
_entity_poly.entity_id
_entity_poly.type
_entity_poly.pdbx_seq_one_letter_code
_entity_poly.pdbx_strand_id
1 'polypeptide(L)'
;MAASYSSFLSSQFYSPVFNTALFDGAFRIYFSQSYESTALKIYHLLQSDQVELWTRYKKWSEKTKKNAFILIYPSKEDVGIAFNNSQSTPVLNEWDEGVVIGLENTFETDQGEKFNLLFQAIVDQLNHFLNAPHRSQVKEIQDEAF
;
A
#
# COMPACT_ATOMS: atom_id res chain seq x y z
N MET A 1 -11.95 -9.99 13.66
CA MET A 1 -10.78 -9.15 13.98
C MET A 1 -10.99 -7.80 13.31
N ALA A 2 -11.42 -6.80 14.08
CA ALA A 2 -11.71 -5.43 13.62
C ALA A 2 -10.58 -4.45 13.94
N ALA A 3 -9.43 -4.96 14.41
CA ALA A 3 -8.29 -4.17 14.89
C ALA A 3 -7.62 -3.34 13.78
N SER A 4 -7.77 -3.75 12.52
CA SER A 4 -7.00 -3.16 11.41
C SER A 4 -7.33 -1.72 11.06
N TYR A 5 -8.52 -1.25 11.41
CA TYR A 5 -8.90 0.14 11.16
C TYR A 5 -8.41 1.05 12.29
N SER A 6 -8.58 0.63 13.55
CA SER A 6 -8.15 1.41 14.71
C SER A 6 -6.63 1.54 14.80
N SER A 7 -5.88 0.47 14.52
CA SER A 7 -4.43 0.50 14.43
C SER A 7 -3.94 1.36 13.28
N PHE A 8 -4.65 1.36 12.16
CA PHE A 8 -4.33 2.20 11.00
C PHE A 8 -4.52 3.68 11.33
N LEU A 9 -5.65 4.05 11.95
CA LEU A 9 -5.93 5.43 12.37
C LEU A 9 -4.90 5.98 13.38
N SER A 10 -4.26 5.11 14.17
CA SER A 10 -3.18 5.51 15.11
C SER A 10 -1.78 5.41 14.50
N SER A 11 -1.64 4.96 13.25
CA SER A 11 -0.34 4.81 12.60
C SER A 11 0.11 6.08 11.93
N GLN A 12 1.44 6.24 11.79
CA GLN A 12 2.06 7.36 11.07
C GLN A 12 1.64 7.45 9.58
N PHE A 13 1.12 6.36 9.03
CA PHE A 13 0.64 6.32 7.65
C PHE A 13 -0.75 6.93 7.46
N TYR A 14 -1.53 7.12 8.53
CA TYR A 14 -2.84 7.73 8.41
C TYR A 14 -2.72 9.23 8.16
N SER A 15 -3.42 9.73 7.15
CA SER A 15 -3.60 11.17 6.92
C SER A 15 -5.10 11.52 7.02
N PRO A 16 -5.45 12.64 7.67
CA PRO A 16 -6.85 13.07 7.84
C PRO A 16 -7.55 13.39 6.51
N VAL A 17 -6.78 13.49 5.42
CA VAL A 17 -7.31 13.66 4.05
C VAL A 17 -8.02 12.41 3.52
N PHE A 18 -7.80 11.24 4.13
CA PHE A 18 -8.48 10.00 3.76
C PHE A 18 -9.88 9.95 4.37
N ASN A 19 -10.87 10.37 3.59
CA ASN A 19 -12.29 10.29 3.96
C ASN A 19 -13.00 9.06 3.36
N THR A 20 -12.38 8.35 2.41
CA THR A 20 -12.95 7.17 1.76
C THR A 20 -11.95 6.01 1.75
N ALA A 21 -12.47 4.78 1.82
CA ALA A 21 -11.69 3.56 1.67
C ALA A 21 -12.47 2.50 0.89
N LEU A 22 -11.75 1.72 0.07
CA LEU A 22 -12.25 0.57 -0.67
C LEU A 22 -11.58 -0.69 -0.12
N PHE A 23 -12.39 -1.67 0.27
CA PHE A 23 -11.92 -2.95 0.80
C PHE A 23 -12.36 -4.06 -0.13
N ASP A 24 -11.41 -4.77 -0.72
CA ASP A 24 -11.69 -5.96 -1.53
C ASP A 24 -10.69 -7.07 -1.25
N GLY A 25 -11.15 -8.07 -0.49
CA GLY A 25 -10.37 -9.23 -0.09
C GLY A 25 -9.08 -8.85 0.65
N ALA A 26 -7.94 -9.03 -0.03
CA ALA A 26 -6.60 -8.76 0.50
C ALA A 26 -6.16 -7.29 0.35
N PHE A 27 -6.85 -6.50 -0.47
CA PHE A 27 -6.46 -5.12 -0.79
C PHE A 27 -7.38 -4.12 -0.08
N ARG A 28 -6.77 -3.05 0.45
CA ARG A 28 -7.44 -1.97 1.18
C ARG A 28 -6.91 -0.64 0.67
N ILE A 29 -7.70 0.06 -0.13
CA ILE A 29 -7.28 1.31 -0.78
C ILE A 29 -7.91 2.48 -0.02
N TYR A 30 -7.10 3.38 0.54
CA TYR A 30 -7.54 4.60 1.21
C TYR A 30 -7.23 5.80 0.33
N PHE A 31 -8.21 6.67 0.14
CA PHE A 31 -8.12 7.81 -0.76
C PHE A 31 -9.05 8.94 -0.29
N SER A 32 -8.78 10.15 -0.77
CA SER A 32 -9.74 11.24 -0.66
C SER A 32 -10.84 11.08 -1.71
N GLN A 33 -12.08 11.46 -1.41
CA GLN A 33 -13.24 11.40 -2.31
C GLN A 33 -12.97 12.05 -3.68
N SER A 34 -12.10 13.08 -3.72
CA SER A 34 -11.65 13.71 -4.96
C SER A 34 -10.92 12.76 -5.92
N TYR A 35 -10.39 11.65 -5.43
CA TYR A 35 -9.55 10.69 -6.16
C TYR A 35 -10.16 9.30 -6.29
N GLU A 36 -11.47 9.18 -6.09
CA GLU A 36 -12.21 7.92 -6.23
C GLU A 36 -12.00 7.28 -7.61
N SER A 37 -12.06 8.07 -8.67
CA SER A 37 -11.87 7.57 -10.03
C SER A 37 -10.48 6.95 -10.24
N THR A 38 -9.43 7.54 -9.66
CA THR A 38 -8.06 6.99 -9.72
C THR A 38 -7.95 5.69 -8.93
N ALA A 39 -8.49 5.67 -7.70
CA ALA A 39 -8.47 4.49 -6.84
C ALA A 39 -9.17 3.29 -7.51
N LEU A 40 -10.36 3.51 -8.05
CA LEU A 40 -11.12 2.51 -8.79
C LEU A 40 -10.38 2.03 -10.04
N LYS A 41 -9.70 2.92 -10.74
CA LYS A 41 -8.90 2.56 -11.93
C LYS A 41 -7.73 1.66 -11.56
N ILE A 42 -6.97 1.98 -10.49
CA ILE A 42 -5.87 1.13 -9.99
C ILE A 42 -6.42 -0.24 -9.60
N TYR A 43 -7.52 -0.27 -8.85
CA TYR A 43 -8.18 -1.51 -8.46
C TYR A 43 -8.59 -2.35 -9.68
N HIS A 44 -9.29 -1.75 -10.64
CA HIS A 44 -9.77 -2.45 -11.82
C HIS A 44 -8.61 -3.00 -12.67
N LEU A 45 -7.51 -2.24 -12.79
CA LEU A 45 -6.31 -2.70 -13.51
C LEU A 45 -5.58 -3.81 -12.75
N LEU A 46 -5.45 -3.73 -11.43
CA LEU A 46 -4.90 -4.83 -10.64
C LEU A 46 -5.73 -6.11 -10.82
N GLN A 47 -7.05 -5.97 -10.86
CA GLN A 47 -7.96 -7.11 -11.01
C GLN A 47 -7.99 -7.67 -12.44
N SER A 48 -8.00 -6.83 -13.47
CA SER A 48 -8.12 -7.26 -14.88
C SER A 48 -6.79 -7.56 -15.55
N ASP A 49 -5.77 -6.73 -15.34
CA ASP A 49 -4.46 -6.85 -16.01
C ASP A 49 -3.52 -7.77 -15.21
N GLN A 50 -3.57 -7.70 -13.87
CA GLN A 50 -2.66 -8.40 -12.98
C GLN A 50 -3.35 -9.51 -12.15
N VAL A 51 -4.20 -10.30 -12.80
CA VAL A 51 -4.99 -11.40 -12.17
C VAL A 51 -4.09 -12.39 -11.39
N GLU A 52 -2.90 -12.67 -11.90
CA GLU A 52 -1.94 -13.56 -11.24
C GLU A 52 -1.42 -12.97 -9.93
N LEU A 53 -1.02 -11.69 -9.96
CA LEU A 53 -0.58 -10.96 -8.76
C LEU A 53 -1.72 -10.86 -7.75
N TRP A 54 -2.93 -10.55 -8.22
CA TRP A 54 -4.14 -10.51 -7.40
C TRP A 54 -4.36 -11.84 -6.66
N THR A 55 -4.27 -12.95 -7.39
CA THR A 55 -4.44 -14.30 -6.83
C THR A 55 -3.31 -14.66 -5.86
N ARG A 56 -2.07 -14.26 -6.14
CA ARG A 56 -0.92 -14.47 -5.25
C ARG A 56 -1.08 -13.67 -3.95
N TYR A 57 -1.49 -12.41 -4.02
CA TYR A 57 -1.76 -11.58 -2.84
C TYR A 57 -2.92 -12.13 -2.02
N LYS A 58 -3.97 -12.62 -2.66
CA LYS A 58 -5.09 -13.28 -1.96
C LYS A 58 -4.59 -14.49 -1.16
N LYS A 59 -3.80 -15.38 -1.78
CA LYS A 59 -3.20 -16.53 -1.08
C LYS A 59 -2.23 -16.12 0.03
N TRP A 60 -1.42 -15.09 -0.21
CA TRP A 60 -0.50 -14.54 0.80
C TRP A 60 -1.27 -14.00 2.00
N SER A 61 -2.32 -13.22 1.76
CA SER A 61 -3.20 -12.65 2.78
C SER A 61 -3.92 -13.74 3.57
N GLU A 62 -4.43 -14.78 2.91
CA GLU A 62 -5.07 -15.91 3.60
C GLU A 62 -4.09 -16.67 4.52
N LYS A 63 -2.83 -16.82 4.08
CA LYS A 63 -1.77 -17.53 4.82
C LYS A 63 -1.20 -16.71 5.97
N THR A 64 -0.95 -15.43 5.76
CA THR A 64 -0.31 -14.53 6.73
C THR A 64 -1.31 -13.77 7.59
N LYS A 65 -2.60 -13.78 7.20
CA LYS A 65 -3.67 -12.91 7.74
C LYS A 65 -3.37 -11.41 7.60
N LYS A 66 -2.42 -11.06 6.73
CA LYS A 66 -2.01 -9.68 6.44
C LYS A 66 -2.74 -9.12 5.22
N ASN A 67 -2.80 -7.79 5.09
CA ASN A 67 -3.49 -7.11 4.00
C ASN A 67 -2.55 -6.13 3.28
N ALA A 68 -2.83 -5.86 2.01
CA ALA A 68 -2.16 -4.84 1.22
C ALA A 68 -2.96 -3.53 1.31
N PHE A 69 -2.36 -2.51 1.91
CA PHE A 69 -2.91 -1.18 2.08
C PHE A 69 -2.33 -0.28 1.00
N ILE A 70 -3.17 0.42 0.26
CA ILE A 70 -2.77 1.37 -0.77
C ILE A 70 -3.30 2.74 -0.35
N LEU A 71 -2.42 3.71 -0.15
CA LEU A 71 -2.72 5.02 0.40
C LEU A 71 -2.45 6.07 -0.68
N ILE A 72 -3.49 6.77 -1.10
CA ILE A 72 -3.45 7.74 -2.19
C ILE A 72 -3.51 9.15 -1.60
N TYR A 73 -2.35 9.75 -1.40
CA TYR A 73 -2.21 11.07 -0.81
C TYR A 73 -2.41 12.18 -1.85
N PRO A 74 -2.98 13.34 -1.45
CA PRO A 74 -3.14 14.49 -2.34
C PRO A 74 -1.80 15.11 -2.74
N SER A 75 -0.74 14.95 -1.93
CA SER A 75 0.56 15.60 -2.16
C SER A 75 1.71 14.71 -1.70
N LYS A 76 2.84 14.78 -2.40
CA LYS A 76 4.10 14.12 -1.98
C LYS A 76 4.54 14.48 -0.57
N GLU A 77 4.20 15.67 -0.08
CA GLU A 77 4.58 16.12 1.27
C GLU A 77 3.94 15.23 2.33
N ASP A 78 2.63 14.92 2.18
CA ASP A 78 1.95 13.98 3.07
C ASP A 78 2.56 12.58 3.01
N VAL A 79 2.93 12.10 1.81
CA VAL A 79 3.63 10.81 1.65
C VAL A 79 4.97 10.85 2.39
N GLY A 80 5.71 11.94 2.23
CA GLY A 80 7.02 12.11 2.84
C GLY A 80 6.95 12.15 4.37
N ILE A 81 5.92 12.77 4.93
CA ILE A 81 5.66 12.78 6.38
C ILE A 81 5.29 11.37 6.86
N ALA A 82 4.38 10.69 6.15
CA ALA A 82 3.88 9.38 6.53
C ALA A 82 4.93 8.26 6.46
N PHE A 83 5.80 8.31 5.45
CA PHE A 83 6.83 7.30 5.20
C PHE A 83 8.22 7.74 5.67
N ASN A 84 8.32 8.94 6.24
CA ASN A 84 9.58 9.59 6.61
C ASN A 84 10.63 9.55 5.47
N ASN A 85 10.16 9.64 4.23
CA ASN A 85 10.95 9.44 3.02
C ASN A 85 10.61 10.52 1.99
N SER A 86 11.56 11.40 1.68
CA SER A 86 11.38 12.44 0.66
C SER A 86 11.59 11.95 -0.78
N GLN A 87 11.75 10.64 -1.00
CA GLN A 87 11.97 10.07 -2.33
C GLN A 87 10.69 9.86 -3.14
N SER A 88 10.88 9.66 -4.45
CA SER A 88 9.84 9.44 -5.46
C SER A 88 8.82 8.39 -5.04
N THR A 89 7.54 8.72 -5.20
CA THR A 89 6.42 7.78 -5.07
C THR A 89 6.32 6.86 -6.29
N PRO A 90 5.81 5.62 -6.17
CA PRO A 90 5.21 4.99 -4.99
C PRO A 90 6.24 4.45 -3.99
N VAL A 91 5.95 4.59 -2.70
CA VAL A 91 6.79 4.08 -1.60
C VAL A 91 6.09 2.88 -0.97
N LEU A 92 6.78 1.74 -0.91
CA LEU A 92 6.30 0.54 -0.23
C LEU A 92 6.95 0.46 1.16
N ASN A 93 6.15 0.13 2.16
CA ASN A 93 6.60 -0.11 3.52
C ASN A 93 5.90 -1.31 4.13
N GLU A 94 6.59 -2.04 4.98
CA GLU A 94 6.01 -3.17 5.71
C GLU A 94 5.38 -2.68 7.02
N TRP A 95 4.19 -3.16 7.30
CA TRP A 95 3.46 -2.88 8.53
C TRP A 95 3.09 -4.20 9.22
N ASP A 96 2.82 -4.16 10.54
CA ASP A 96 2.52 -5.39 11.30
C ASP A 96 1.32 -6.14 10.69
N GLU A 97 0.34 -5.39 10.21
CA GLU A 97 -0.87 -5.92 9.57
C GLU A 97 -0.72 -6.20 8.06
N GLY A 98 0.45 -5.94 7.47
CA GLY A 98 0.76 -6.30 6.09
C GLY A 98 1.71 -5.38 5.35
N VAL A 99 1.32 -4.97 4.15
CA VAL A 99 2.14 -4.09 3.32
C VAL A 99 1.37 -2.81 3.06
N VAL A 100 2.02 -1.67 3.22
CA VAL A 100 1.46 -0.34 3.03
C VAL A 100 2.19 0.33 1.87
N ILE A 101 1.45 0.83 0.90
CA ILE A 101 1.99 1.52 -0.27
C ILE A 101 1.44 2.93 -0.28
N GLY A 102 2.31 3.93 -0.19
CA GLY A 102 1.97 5.33 -0.29
C GLY A 102 2.29 5.86 -1.68
N LEU A 103 1.34 6.51 -2.31
CA LEU A 103 1.54 7.22 -3.57
C LEU A 103 0.93 8.62 -3.52
N GLU A 104 1.52 9.56 -4.25
CA GLU A 104 0.89 10.86 -4.49
C GLU A 104 -0.04 10.76 -5.69
N ASN A 105 -1.19 11.42 -5.61
CA ASN A 105 -2.08 11.59 -6.74
C ASN A 105 -1.70 12.86 -7.51
N THR A 106 -0.73 12.77 -8.41
CA THR A 106 -0.39 13.86 -9.36
C THR A 106 -1.29 13.91 -10.60
N PHE A 107 -2.38 13.12 -10.64
CA PHE A 107 -3.14 12.85 -11.86
C PHE A 107 -4.45 13.66 -11.92
N GLU A 108 -4.35 14.99 -11.85
CA GLU A 108 -5.51 15.86 -12.13
C GLU A 108 -5.49 16.42 -13.56
N THR A 109 -4.39 16.31 -14.33
CA THR A 109 -4.27 17.09 -15.59
C THR A 109 -3.55 16.42 -16.77
N ASP A 110 -2.70 15.41 -16.58
CA ASP A 110 -1.84 14.90 -17.65
C ASP A 110 -2.05 13.40 -17.93
N GLN A 111 -2.01 13.05 -19.21
CA GLN A 111 -2.60 11.87 -19.83
C GLN A 111 -2.01 10.53 -19.37
N GLY A 112 -2.73 9.43 -19.65
CA GLY A 112 -2.60 8.09 -19.08
C GLY A 112 -1.20 7.43 -19.03
N GLU A 113 -0.18 7.99 -19.65
CA GLU A 113 1.20 7.50 -19.63
C GLU A 113 1.83 7.57 -18.23
N LYS A 114 1.72 8.72 -17.54
CA LYS A 114 2.29 8.86 -16.18
C LYS A 114 1.59 7.94 -15.19
N PHE A 115 0.28 7.76 -15.35
CA PHE A 115 -0.48 6.82 -14.53
C PHE A 115 -0.05 5.38 -14.78
N ASN A 116 0.15 4.97 -16.04
CA ASN A 116 0.62 3.63 -16.36
C ASN A 116 2.02 3.37 -15.78
N LEU A 117 2.93 4.34 -15.84
CA LEU A 117 4.26 4.22 -15.21
C LEU A 117 4.15 4.04 -13.70
N LEU A 118 3.30 4.82 -13.04
CA LEU A 118 3.08 4.72 -11.60
C LEU A 118 2.42 3.37 -11.23
N PHE A 119 1.43 2.93 -12.01
CA PHE A 119 0.79 1.64 -11.84
C PHE A 119 1.80 0.49 -11.98
N GLN A 120 2.64 0.53 -13.02
CA GLN A 120 3.72 -0.43 -13.22
C GLN A 120 4.71 -0.41 -12.05
N ALA A 121 5.05 0.76 -11.52
CA ALA A 121 5.89 0.87 -10.34
C ALA A 121 5.23 0.25 -9.09
N ILE A 122 3.92 0.42 -8.88
CA ILE A 122 3.19 -0.24 -7.79
C ILE A 122 3.23 -1.76 -7.97
N VAL A 123 2.98 -2.26 -9.18
CA VAL A 123 3.00 -3.69 -9.52
C VAL A 123 4.39 -4.28 -9.30
N ASP A 124 5.44 -3.58 -9.71
CA ASP A 124 6.83 -3.97 -9.51
C ASP A 124 7.15 -4.07 -8.01
N GLN A 125 6.80 -3.05 -7.22
CA GLN A 125 6.97 -3.05 -5.76
C GLN A 125 6.20 -4.21 -5.09
N LEU A 126 4.95 -4.44 -5.49
CA LEU A 126 4.12 -5.54 -4.99
C LEU A 126 4.72 -6.91 -5.35
N ASN A 127 5.24 -7.07 -6.56
CA ASN A 127 5.93 -8.28 -7.00
C ASN A 127 7.26 -8.48 -6.26
N HIS A 128 8.02 -7.41 -6.08
CA HIS A 128 9.28 -7.44 -5.34
C HIS A 128 9.02 -7.86 -3.89
N PHE A 129 7.96 -7.35 -3.25
CA PHE A 129 7.58 -7.79 -1.90
C PHE A 129 7.20 -9.29 -1.84
N LEU A 130 6.42 -9.79 -2.81
CA LEU A 130 6.04 -11.21 -2.84
C LEU A 130 7.20 -12.15 -3.18
N ASN A 131 8.14 -11.70 -4.01
CA ASN A 131 9.28 -12.49 -4.46
C ASN A 131 10.51 -12.30 -3.56
N ALA A 132 10.57 -11.22 -2.77
CA ALA A 132 11.58 -11.04 -1.75
C ALA A 132 11.45 -12.21 -0.77
N PRO A 133 12.48 -13.08 -0.65
CA PRO A 133 12.44 -14.14 0.33
C PRO A 133 12.29 -13.45 1.68
N HIS A 134 11.16 -13.73 2.34
CA HIS A 134 10.82 -13.23 3.66
C HIS A 134 12.02 -13.47 4.58
N ARG A 135 12.92 -12.47 4.69
CA ARG A 135 14.11 -12.57 5.52
C ARG A 135 13.57 -12.36 6.92
N SER A 136 13.24 -13.49 7.53
CA SER A 136 12.93 -13.65 8.94
C SER A 136 13.70 -12.60 9.74
N GLN A 137 13.00 -11.59 10.26
CA GLN A 137 13.47 -10.90 11.44
C GLN A 137 13.32 -11.88 12.61
N VAL A 138 14.24 -12.83 12.69
CA VAL A 138 14.77 -13.25 13.98
C VAL A 138 15.87 -12.22 14.26
N LYS A 139 15.49 -11.06 14.79
CA LYS A 139 16.45 -10.25 15.52
C LYS A 139 16.51 -10.84 16.92
N GLU A 140 17.62 -11.52 17.15
CA GLU A 140 18.14 -12.03 18.41
C GLU A 140 17.56 -11.32 19.63
N ILE A 141 16.92 -12.11 20.49
CA ILE A 141 16.84 -11.82 21.91
C ILE A 141 18.30 -11.83 22.39
N GLN A 142 18.91 -10.65 22.51
CA GLN A 142 20.11 -10.53 23.34
C GLN A 142 19.62 -10.56 24.79
N ASP A 143 19.68 -11.78 25.30
CA ASP A 143 19.74 -12.14 26.70
C ASP A 143 20.99 -11.46 27.29
N GLU A 144 20.82 -10.25 27.86
CA GLU A 144 21.76 -9.71 28.83
C GLU A 144 21.21 -10.03 30.23
N ALA A 145 21.32 -11.30 30.60
CA ALA A 145 21.51 -11.68 31.99
C ALA A 145 23.01 -11.53 32.28
N PHE A 146 23.40 -10.56 33.11
CA PHE A 146 24.50 -10.67 34.09
C PHE A 146 24.40 -9.52 35.11
#